data_AF-A0A7Y8LN02-F1
#
_entry.id   AF-A0A7Y8LN02-F1
#
_cell.length_a   1.000
_cell.length_b   1.000
_cell.length_c   1.000
_cell.angle_alpha   90.00
_cell.angle_beta   90.00
_cell.angle_gamma   90.00
#
_symmetry.space_group_name_H-M   'P 1'
#
loop_
_entity.id
_entity.type
_entity.pdbx_description
1 polymer ?
#
loop_
_entity_poly.entity_id
_entity_poly.type
_entity_poly.pdbx_seq_one_letter_code
_entity_poly.pdbx_strand_id
1 'polypeptide(L)'
;MKTKNNMKEIASEDLSSFNGKNGNPVYIAFAGKVYDVSKSPLWSSGLHMNRHPSGKDLTGEITAAPHGSEVFERYPQVGIFKKGPTEELRHLPPWVQKPLQRFPMLRRHPHPMVVHFPIAFLMGTSLFVLLHLLFQSGSFEIVSFYLLVLGAICSPFAMVTGLLTWWVNYRLKATLFVKRKIQLSVLLLIFEIILVVWRSSNPGISNPIYFALMLLLTPVVILLGYYGGQMTFPPER
;
A
#
# COMPACT_ATOMS: atom_id res chain seq x y z
N MET A 1 -36.17 -8.74 31.56
CA MET A 1 -36.04 -9.03 30.11
C MET A 1 -35.42 -7.77 29.47
N LYS A 2 -34.10 -7.73 29.23
CA LYS A 2 -33.44 -6.54 28.63
C LYS A 2 -33.79 -6.51 27.14
N THR A 3 -34.54 -5.51 26.71
CA THR A 3 -34.83 -5.22 25.31
C THR A 3 -33.50 -5.08 24.56
N LYS A 4 -33.27 -5.97 23.57
CA LYS A 4 -32.25 -5.74 22.55
C LYS A 4 -32.69 -4.49 21.78
N ASN A 5 -32.17 -3.32 22.14
CA ASN A 5 -32.26 -2.14 21.29
C ASN A 5 -31.56 -2.49 19.97
N ASN A 6 -32.33 -2.73 18.91
CA ASN A 6 -31.82 -2.82 17.55
C ASN A 6 -31.31 -1.42 17.16
N MET A 7 -30.04 -1.16 17.44
CA MET A 7 -29.41 0.10 17.05
C MET A 7 -29.22 0.13 15.53
N LYS A 8 -29.65 1.24 14.92
CA LYS A 8 -29.58 1.45 13.48
C LYS A 8 -28.12 1.57 13.02
N GLU A 9 -27.75 0.86 11.96
CA GLU A 9 -26.48 1.13 11.27
C GLU A 9 -26.60 2.45 10.49
N ILE A 10 -25.63 3.34 10.67
CA ILE A 10 -25.57 4.63 9.99
C ILE A 10 -24.25 4.68 9.20
N ALA A 11 -24.35 4.74 7.87
CA ALA A 11 -23.19 4.86 6.99
C ALA A 11 -22.60 6.27 7.04
N SER A 12 -21.36 6.44 6.56
CA SER A 12 -20.71 7.76 6.51
C SER A 12 -21.47 8.77 5.65
N GLU A 13 -22.08 8.31 4.57
CA GLU A 13 -22.90 9.12 3.66
C GLU A 13 -24.16 9.63 4.38
N ASP A 14 -24.86 8.74 5.08
CA ASP A 14 -26.05 9.10 5.87
C ASP A 14 -25.68 10.01 7.04
N LEU A 15 -24.54 9.75 7.70
CA LEU A 15 -24.08 10.53 8.84
C LEU A 15 -23.92 12.01 8.47
N SER A 16 -23.43 12.30 7.26
CA SER A 16 -23.19 13.67 6.78
C SER A 16 -24.45 14.55 6.68
N SER A 17 -25.62 13.93 6.61
CA SER A 17 -26.91 14.63 6.58
C SER A 17 -27.33 15.18 7.96
N PHE A 18 -26.83 14.58 9.05
CA PHE A 18 -27.15 14.96 10.43
C PHE A 18 -26.21 16.07 10.93
N ASN A 19 -26.31 17.24 10.29
CA ASN A 19 -25.36 18.34 10.44
C ASN A 19 -25.93 19.58 11.15
N GLY A 20 -27.11 19.50 11.77
CA GLY A 20 -27.75 20.65 12.43
C GLY A 20 -28.39 21.69 11.50
N LYS A 21 -28.25 21.56 10.18
CA LYS A 21 -28.81 22.51 9.20
C LYS A 21 -30.21 22.08 8.76
N ASN A 22 -31.03 23.05 8.37
CA ASN A 22 -32.38 22.80 7.85
C ASN A 22 -33.28 21.97 8.78
N GLY A 23 -33.07 22.08 10.10
CA GLY A 23 -33.81 21.31 11.11
C GLY A 23 -33.34 19.86 11.30
N ASN A 24 -32.28 19.42 10.60
CA ASN A 24 -31.69 18.11 10.82
C ASN A 24 -31.03 18.03 12.21
N PRO A 25 -31.05 16.87 12.88
CA PRO A 25 -30.36 16.70 14.14
C PRO A 25 -28.83 16.76 13.95
N VAL A 26 -28.10 16.91 15.04
CA VAL A 26 -26.64 17.02 15.07
C VAL A 26 -26.05 15.72 15.59
N TYR A 27 -25.54 14.88 14.69
CA TYR A 27 -24.93 13.61 15.08
C TYR A 27 -23.42 13.62 14.87
N ILE A 28 -22.71 12.84 15.67
CA ILE A 28 -21.28 12.57 15.50
C ILE A 28 -21.01 11.07 15.65
N ALA A 29 -19.96 10.58 14.99
CA ALA A 29 -19.46 9.24 15.24
C ALA A 29 -18.19 9.27 16.10
N PHE A 30 -18.12 8.40 17.09
CA PHE A 30 -16.97 8.20 17.94
C PHE A 30 -16.82 6.72 18.29
N ALA A 31 -15.65 6.14 18.04
CA ALA A 31 -15.31 4.74 18.33
C ALA A 31 -16.36 3.72 17.83
N GLY A 32 -16.88 3.93 16.62
CA GLY A 32 -17.87 3.04 16.00
C GLY A 32 -19.31 3.24 16.47
N LYS A 33 -19.58 4.25 17.31
CA LYS A 33 -20.92 4.59 17.82
C LYS A 33 -21.35 5.94 17.27
N VAL A 34 -22.66 6.14 17.06
CA VAL A 34 -23.24 7.43 16.67
C VAL A 34 -24.00 8.03 17.85
N TYR A 35 -23.65 9.28 18.21
CA TYR A 35 -24.23 10.02 19.32
C TYR A 35 -25.04 11.22 18.81
N ASP A 36 -26.19 11.45 19.42
CA ASP A 36 -27.00 12.64 19.19
C ASP A 36 -26.62 13.76 20.16
N VAL A 37 -25.90 14.75 19.63
CA VAL A 37 -25.43 15.92 20.39
C VAL A 37 -26.29 17.16 20.16
N SER A 38 -27.50 17.01 19.59
CA SER A 38 -28.39 18.13 19.24
C SER A 38 -28.76 19.00 20.44
N LYS A 39 -28.78 18.43 21.64
CA LYS A 39 -29.10 19.15 22.89
C LYS A 39 -27.93 19.95 23.46
N SER A 40 -26.74 19.85 22.88
CA SER A 40 -25.56 20.57 23.35
C SER A 40 -25.56 22.02 22.83
N PRO A 41 -25.48 23.03 23.69
CA PRO A 41 -25.30 24.42 23.26
C PRO A 41 -24.04 24.61 22.40
N LEU A 42 -22.99 23.83 22.69
CA LEU A 42 -21.69 23.87 22.00
C LEU A 42 -21.71 23.25 20.59
N TRP A 43 -22.85 22.72 20.15
CA TRP A 43 -23.06 22.09 18.84
C TRP A 43 -24.25 22.71 18.09
N SER A 44 -24.83 23.79 18.59
CA SER A 44 -26.08 24.40 18.10
C SER A 44 -26.04 24.82 16.62
N SER A 45 -24.87 25.18 16.10
CA SER A 45 -24.65 25.53 14.69
C SER A 45 -24.27 24.35 13.80
N GLY A 46 -24.22 23.13 14.36
CA GLY A 46 -23.64 21.96 13.72
C GLY A 46 -22.10 21.95 13.69
N LEU A 47 -21.46 22.94 14.31
CA LEU A 47 -20.01 23.06 14.46
C LEU A 47 -19.67 23.20 15.94
N HIS A 48 -18.67 22.44 16.38
CA HIS A 48 -18.09 22.59 17.70
C HIS A 48 -16.82 23.40 17.64
N MET A 49 -16.76 24.46 18.45
CA MET A 49 -15.64 25.40 18.54
C MET A 49 -15.20 25.96 17.17
N ASN A 50 -16.16 26.11 16.23
CA ASN A 50 -15.94 26.51 14.84
C ASN A 50 -14.88 25.68 14.10
N ARG A 51 -14.58 24.47 14.57
CA ARG A 51 -13.49 23.62 14.07
C ARG A 51 -13.96 22.23 13.70
N HIS A 52 -14.83 21.64 14.51
CA HIS A 52 -15.23 20.25 14.38
C HIS A 52 -16.65 20.17 13.83
N PRO A 53 -16.84 19.80 12.55
CA PRO A 53 -18.17 19.68 11.97
C PRO A 53 -18.86 18.42 12.46
N SER A 54 -20.17 18.53 12.70
CA SER A 54 -21.06 17.39 12.89
C SER A 54 -21.25 16.60 11.59
N GLY A 55 -21.88 15.44 11.68
CA GLY A 55 -22.06 14.51 10.58
C GLY A 55 -20.80 13.77 10.15
N LYS A 56 -19.80 13.66 11.05
CA LYS A 56 -18.50 12.99 10.79
C LYS A 56 -18.07 12.04 11.90
N ASP A 57 -17.13 11.16 11.57
CA ASP A 57 -16.34 10.35 12.51
C ASP A 57 -15.23 11.20 13.12
N LEU A 58 -15.41 11.59 14.38
CA LEU A 58 -14.49 12.45 15.13
C LEU A 58 -13.57 11.63 16.06
N THR A 59 -13.49 10.31 15.87
CA THR A 59 -12.66 9.42 16.71
C THR A 59 -11.21 9.85 16.79
N GLY A 60 -10.62 10.31 15.68
CA GLY A 60 -9.23 10.79 15.67
C GLY A 60 -9.05 12.21 16.22
N GLU A 61 -10.11 13.01 16.25
CA GLU A 61 -10.04 14.43 16.65
C GLU A 61 -10.10 14.60 18.17
N ILE A 62 -10.69 13.64 18.90
CA ILE A 62 -10.80 13.69 20.37
C ILE A 62 -9.42 13.78 21.06
N THR A 63 -8.38 13.19 20.46
CA THR A 63 -7.03 13.16 21.03
C THR A 63 -6.43 14.56 21.18
N ALA A 64 -6.88 15.52 20.39
CA ALA A 64 -6.44 16.91 20.42
C ALA A 64 -7.40 17.83 21.20
N ALA A 65 -8.46 17.28 21.80
CA ALA A 65 -9.46 18.05 22.54
C ALA A 65 -9.02 18.30 24.01
N PRO A 66 -9.51 19.37 24.66
CA PRO A 66 -9.23 19.64 26.08
C PRO A 66 -10.03 18.75 27.05
N HIS A 67 -10.68 17.70 26.57
CA HIS A 67 -11.53 16.78 27.32
C HIS A 67 -11.43 15.36 26.73
N GLY A 68 -11.79 14.33 27.50
CA GLY A 68 -11.81 12.96 27.01
C GLY A 68 -13.16 12.55 26.42
N SER A 69 -13.34 11.24 26.18
CA SER A 69 -14.56 10.67 25.60
C SER A 69 -15.75 10.60 26.57
N GLU A 70 -15.53 10.80 27.87
CA GLU A 70 -16.55 10.80 28.92
C GLU A 70 -17.68 11.81 28.66
N VAL A 71 -17.39 12.88 27.91
CA VAL A 71 -18.41 13.87 27.51
C VAL A 71 -19.53 13.27 26.67
N PHE A 72 -19.26 12.17 25.95
CA PHE A 72 -20.24 11.50 25.11
C PHE A 72 -21.24 10.66 25.90
N GLU A 73 -20.93 10.28 27.14
CA GLU A 73 -21.84 9.52 28.01
C GLU A 73 -23.11 10.31 28.38
N ARG A 74 -23.05 11.64 28.25
CA ARG A 74 -24.18 12.55 28.49
C ARG A 74 -25.19 12.57 27.33
N TYR A 75 -24.86 11.96 26.20
CA TYR A 75 -25.65 12.00 24.98
C TYR A 75 -26.14 10.61 24.59
N PRO A 76 -27.38 10.47 24.08
CA PRO A 76 -27.90 9.18 23.70
C PRO A 76 -27.15 8.65 22.47
N GLN A 77 -26.77 7.37 22.55
CA GLN A 77 -26.32 6.62 21.38
C GLN A 77 -27.55 6.28 20.52
N VAL A 78 -27.54 6.73 19.26
CA VAL A 78 -28.64 6.56 18.31
C VAL A 78 -28.35 5.53 17.20
N GLY A 79 -27.10 5.05 17.11
CA GLY A 79 -26.73 4.07 16.11
C GLY A 79 -25.32 3.51 16.24
N ILE A 80 -24.98 2.65 15.29
CA ILE A 80 -23.65 2.08 15.08
C ILE A 80 -23.07 2.70 13.81
N PHE A 81 -21.88 3.26 13.89
CA PHE A 81 -21.22 3.90 12.76
C PHE A 81 -20.60 2.85 11.84
N LYS A 82 -21.04 2.84 10.58
CA LYS A 82 -20.47 2.00 9.53
C LYS A 82 -19.54 2.85 8.67
N LYS A 83 -18.24 2.72 8.92
CA LYS A 83 -17.23 3.43 8.15
C LYS A 83 -17.28 2.96 6.69
N GLY A 84 -17.63 3.86 5.78
CA GLY A 84 -17.63 3.60 4.35
C GLY A 84 -16.21 3.43 3.78
N PRO A 85 -16.07 3.04 2.50
CA PRO A 85 -14.79 3.11 1.80
C PRO A 85 -14.27 4.55 1.87
N THR A 86 -12.97 4.72 2.16
CA THR A 86 -12.32 6.03 2.00
C THR A 86 -12.53 6.52 0.56
N GLU A 87 -12.65 7.83 0.35
CA GLU A 87 -12.87 8.44 -0.96
C GLU A 87 -11.94 7.88 -2.03
N GLU A 88 -10.68 7.65 -1.64
CA GLU A 88 -9.62 7.06 -2.45
C GLU A 88 -9.97 5.69 -3.04
N LEU A 89 -10.77 4.86 -2.35
CA LEU A 89 -11.10 3.50 -2.77
C LEU A 89 -12.45 3.37 -3.48
N ARG A 90 -13.26 4.44 -3.53
CA ARG A 90 -14.60 4.40 -4.12
C ARG A 90 -14.60 3.95 -5.59
N HIS A 91 -13.51 4.22 -6.31
CA HIS A 91 -13.32 3.83 -7.70
C HIS A 91 -13.02 2.34 -7.92
N LEU A 92 -12.74 1.57 -6.87
CA LEU A 92 -12.37 0.16 -6.97
C LEU A 92 -13.60 -0.74 -6.84
N PRO A 93 -13.59 -1.95 -7.42
CA PRO A 93 -14.69 -2.88 -7.26
C PRO A 93 -14.78 -3.43 -5.82
N PRO A 94 -15.96 -3.87 -5.34
CA PRO A 94 -16.17 -4.27 -3.95
C PRO A 94 -15.24 -5.39 -3.46
N TRP A 95 -14.85 -6.30 -4.35
CA TRP A 95 -13.95 -7.41 -4.03
C TRP A 95 -12.51 -6.96 -3.75
N VAL A 96 -12.09 -5.78 -4.22
CA VAL A 96 -10.80 -5.14 -3.88
C VAL A 96 -10.96 -4.23 -2.67
N GLN A 97 -12.07 -3.51 -2.57
CA GLN A 97 -12.33 -2.60 -1.45
C GLN A 97 -12.34 -3.34 -0.10
N LYS A 98 -13.03 -4.49 -0.01
CA LYS A 98 -13.17 -5.28 1.23
C LYS A 98 -11.82 -5.71 1.85
N PRO A 99 -10.90 -6.37 1.12
CA PRO A 99 -9.61 -6.75 1.69
C PRO A 99 -8.75 -5.53 2.06
N LEU A 100 -8.78 -4.46 1.26
CA LEU A 100 -8.06 -3.22 1.58
C LEU A 100 -8.63 -2.52 2.82
N GLN A 101 -9.93 -2.57 3.07
CA GLN A 101 -10.56 -2.11 4.32
C GLN A 101 -10.21 -2.97 5.52
N ARG A 102 -10.15 -4.29 5.33
CA ARG A 102 -9.78 -5.23 6.39
C ARG A 102 -8.30 -5.12 6.80
N PHE A 103 -7.41 -4.87 5.83
CA PHE A 103 -5.97 -4.78 6.04
C PHE A 103 -5.45 -3.43 5.52
N PRO A 104 -5.57 -2.34 6.30
CA PRO A 104 -5.15 -1.00 5.89
C PRO A 104 -3.69 -0.90 5.44
N MET A 105 -2.82 -1.79 5.94
CA MET A 105 -1.41 -1.85 5.55
C MET A 105 -1.21 -2.13 4.06
N LEU A 106 -2.10 -2.91 3.44
CA LEU A 106 -2.08 -3.21 1.99
C LEU A 106 -2.39 -1.98 1.12
N ARG A 107 -2.93 -0.90 1.70
CA ARG A 107 -3.16 0.36 0.98
C ARG A 107 -1.89 1.21 0.90
N ARG A 108 -1.13 1.24 1.99
CA ARG A 108 0.04 2.12 2.13
C ARG A 108 1.34 1.46 1.66
N HIS A 109 1.51 0.17 1.92
CA HIS A 109 2.82 -0.49 1.75
C HIS A 109 2.77 -1.93 1.21
N PRO A 110 1.97 -2.28 0.18
CA PRO A 110 2.11 -3.59 -0.46
C PRO A 110 3.43 -3.68 -1.26
N HIS A 111 3.86 -2.56 -1.84
CA HIS A 111 4.93 -2.49 -2.85
C HIS A 111 6.35 -2.35 -2.30
N PRO A 112 6.64 -1.59 -1.23
CA PRO A 112 8.00 -1.47 -0.74
C PRO A 112 8.55 -2.81 -0.27
N MET A 113 7.82 -3.64 0.48
CA MET A 113 8.44 -4.85 1.04
C MET A 113 8.78 -5.91 -0.02
N VAL A 114 7.86 -6.21 -0.94
CA VAL A 114 8.04 -7.31 -1.91
C VAL A 114 9.12 -7.00 -2.95
N VAL A 115 9.29 -5.74 -3.34
CA VAL A 115 10.29 -5.37 -4.35
C VAL A 115 11.74 -5.52 -3.84
N HIS A 116 11.98 -5.48 -2.52
CA HIS A 116 13.34 -5.64 -1.98
C HIS A 116 13.89 -7.05 -2.18
N PHE A 117 13.05 -8.08 -2.24
CA PHE A 117 13.52 -9.47 -2.42
C PHE A 117 14.24 -9.68 -3.77
N PRO A 118 13.61 -9.44 -4.94
CA PRO A 118 14.32 -9.58 -6.20
C PRO A 118 15.48 -8.58 -6.30
N ILE A 119 15.34 -7.35 -5.78
CA ILE A 119 16.45 -6.38 -5.76
C ILE A 119 17.66 -6.97 -5.03
N ALA A 120 17.49 -7.44 -3.79
CA ALA A 120 18.57 -7.98 -2.98
C ALA A 120 19.19 -9.24 -3.59
N PHE A 121 18.36 -10.16 -4.08
CA PHE A 121 18.83 -11.40 -4.68
C PHE A 121 19.59 -11.16 -5.99
N LEU A 122 19.11 -10.28 -6.87
CA LEU A 122 19.77 -10.01 -8.16
C LEU A 122 21.04 -9.16 -7.99
N MET A 123 21.04 -8.19 -7.07
CA MET A 123 22.27 -7.47 -6.72
C MET A 123 23.28 -8.40 -6.03
N GLY A 124 22.80 -9.26 -5.13
CA GLY A 124 23.60 -10.32 -4.52
C GLY A 124 24.19 -11.27 -5.56
N THR A 125 23.42 -11.62 -6.59
CA THR A 125 23.90 -12.45 -7.71
C THR A 125 25.14 -11.82 -8.37
N SER A 126 25.08 -10.54 -8.76
CA SER A 126 26.22 -9.85 -9.34
C SER A 126 27.41 -9.75 -8.36
N LEU A 127 27.14 -9.47 -7.08
CA LEU A 127 28.17 -9.41 -6.04
C LEU A 127 28.90 -10.75 -5.88
N PHE A 128 28.17 -11.85 -5.77
CA PHE A 128 28.77 -13.17 -5.58
C PHE A 128 29.50 -13.67 -6.83
N VAL A 129 29.07 -13.29 -8.03
CA VAL A 129 29.89 -13.48 -9.25
C VAL A 129 31.20 -12.71 -9.15
N LEU A 130 31.19 -11.45 -8.71
CA LEU A 130 32.41 -10.67 -8.53
C LEU A 130 33.35 -11.32 -7.49
N LEU A 131 32.80 -11.78 -6.37
CA LEU A 131 33.56 -12.50 -5.34
C LEU A 131 34.16 -13.80 -5.89
N HIS A 132 33.42 -14.55 -6.71
CA HIS A 132 33.95 -15.72 -7.39
C HIS A 132 35.16 -15.36 -8.28
N LEU A 133 35.07 -14.28 -9.06
CA LEU A 133 36.18 -13.83 -9.92
C LEU A 133 37.41 -13.37 -9.12
N LEU A 134 37.20 -12.74 -7.96
CA LEU A 134 38.30 -12.24 -7.11
C LEU A 134 38.99 -13.36 -6.32
N PHE A 135 38.20 -14.26 -5.73
CA PHE A 135 38.71 -15.27 -4.79
C PHE A 135 38.85 -16.67 -5.41
N GLN A 136 38.41 -16.85 -6.66
CA GLN A 136 38.49 -18.11 -7.41
C GLN A 136 37.85 -19.31 -6.67
N SER A 137 36.82 -19.05 -5.85
CA SER A 137 36.13 -20.06 -5.06
C SER A 137 34.80 -20.45 -5.73
N GLY A 138 34.60 -21.75 -5.98
CA GLY A 138 33.36 -22.29 -6.54
C GLY A 138 32.14 -22.11 -5.63
N SER A 139 32.34 -21.92 -4.32
CA SER A 139 31.23 -21.67 -3.38
C SER A 139 30.48 -20.38 -3.71
N PHE A 140 31.22 -19.31 -4.07
CA PHE A 140 30.61 -18.04 -4.45
C PHE A 140 29.82 -18.14 -5.76
N GLU A 141 30.31 -18.95 -6.70
CA GLU A 141 29.61 -19.22 -7.96
C GLU A 141 28.26 -19.90 -7.70
N ILE A 142 28.25 -20.96 -6.87
CA ILE A 142 27.04 -21.69 -6.51
C ILE A 142 26.02 -20.77 -5.82
N VAL A 143 26.47 -19.95 -4.86
CA VAL A 143 25.60 -18.98 -4.18
C VAL A 143 25.03 -17.98 -5.18
N SER A 144 25.84 -17.45 -6.11
CA SER A 144 25.35 -16.51 -7.13
C SER A 144 24.22 -17.12 -7.97
N PHE A 145 24.32 -18.40 -8.33
CA PHE A 145 23.28 -19.08 -9.10
C PHE A 145 21.99 -19.26 -8.30
N TYR A 146 22.07 -19.66 -7.02
CA TYR A 146 20.87 -19.78 -6.20
C TYR A 146 20.18 -18.44 -5.94
N LEU A 147 20.96 -17.37 -5.76
CA LEU A 147 20.43 -16.02 -5.67
C LEU A 147 19.73 -15.60 -6.97
N LEU A 148 20.29 -15.95 -8.14
CA LEU A 148 19.64 -15.69 -9.43
C LEU A 148 18.28 -16.38 -9.51
N VAL A 149 18.21 -17.66 -9.14
CA VAL A 149 16.96 -18.44 -9.14
C VAL A 149 15.92 -17.84 -8.19
N LEU A 150 16.33 -17.47 -6.97
CA LEU A 150 15.44 -16.80 -6.02
C LEU A 150 14.97 -15.43 -6.54
N GLY A 151 15.86 -14.66 -7.17
CA GLY A 151 15.51 -13.42 -7.85
C GLY A 151 14.43 -13.64 -8.91
N ALA A 152 14.63 -14.60 -9.80
CA ALA A 152 13.69 -14.96 -10.87
C ALA A 152 12.32 -15.41 -10.34
N ILE A 153 12.28 -16.13 -9.22
CA ILE A 153 11.04 -16.53 -8.56
C ILE A 153 10.34 -15.32 -7.93
N CYS A 154 11.07 -14.40 -7.30
CA CYS A 154 10.49 -13.25 -6.62
C CYS A 154 10.05 -12.11 -7.58
N SER A 155 10.70 -11.97 -8.74
CA SER A 155 10.41 -10.93 -9.73
C SER A 155 8.93 -10.89 -10.18
N PRO A 156 8.26 -12.01 -10.54
CA PRO A 156 6.84 -12.03 -10.85
C PRO A 156 5.95 -11.50 -9.71
N PHE A 157 6.25 -11.84 -8.46
CA PHE A 157 5.47 -11.34 -7.31
C PHE A 157 5.63 -9.83 -7.18
N ALA A 158 6.85 -9.29 -7.30
CA ALA A 158 7.10 -7.85 -7.28
C ALA A 158 6.40 -7.12 -8.43
N MET A 159 6.36 -7.72 -9.62
CA MET A 159 5.62 -7.19 -10.77
C MET A 159 4.12 -7.12 -10.51
N VAL A 160 3.51 -8.19 -9.99
CA VAL A 160 2.07 -8.23 -9.65
C VAL A 160 1.72 -7.19 -8.59
N THR A 161 2.49 -7.10 -7.50
CA THR A 161 2.26 -6.08 -6.46
C THR A 161 2.45 -4.65 -6.99
N GLY A 162 3.38 -4.47 -7.93
CA GLY A 162 3.58 -3.19 -8.61
C GLY A 162 2.39 -2.78 -9.49
N LEU A 163 1.84 -3.71 -10.26
CA LEU A 163 0.63 -3.49 -11.08
C LEU A 163 -0.59 -3.19 -10.20
N LEU A 164 -0.76 -3.93 -9.10
CA LEU A 164 -1.83 -3.68 -8.14
C LEU A 164 -1.71 -2.27 -7.54
N THR A 165 -0.49 -1.84 -7.21
CA THR A 165 -0.23 -0.49 -6.68
C THR A 165 -0.51 0.58 -7.73
N TRP A 166 -0.11 0.36 -8.97
CA TRP A 166 -0.42 1.26 -10.08
C TRP A 166 -1.94 1.40 -10.30
N TRP A 167 -2.70 0.31 -10.14
CA TRP A 167 -4.16 0.35 -10.20
C TRP A 167 -4.78 1.10 -9.00
N VAL A 168 -4.46 0.68 -7.77
CA VAL A 168 -5.11 1.18 -6.54
C VAL A 168 -4.71 2.61 -6.21
N ASN A 169 -3.41 2.94 -6.29
CA ASN A 169 -2.90 4.22 -5.81
C ASN A 169 -2.80 5.27 -6.92
N TYR A 170 -2.55 4.83 -8.16
CA TYR A 170 -2.32 5.72 -9.30
C TYR A 170 -3.42 5.66 -10.36
N ARG A 171 -4.51 4.91 -10.11
CA ARG A 171 -5.70 4.83 -10.98
C ARG A 171 -5.38 4.49 -12.44
N LEU A 172 -4.37 3.64 -12.66
CA LEU A 172 -3.88 3.28 -13.99
C LEU A 172 -3.43 4.47 -14.85
N LYS A 173 -3.11 5.62 -14.24
CA LYS A 173 -2.58 6.78 -14.95
C LYS A 173 -1.20 6.43 -15.49
N ALA A 174 -1.08 6.32 -16.80
CA ALA A 174 0.18 5.99 -17.46
C ALA A 174 1.10 7.21 -17.50
N THR A 175 2.26 7.12 -16.87
CA THR A 175 3.35 8.10 -16.99
C THR A 175 4.52 7.48 -17.75
N LEU A 176 5.46 8.31 -18.21
CA LEU A 176 6.71 7.82 -18.82
C LEU A 176 7.42 6.84 -17.87
N PHE A 177 7.50 7.18 -16.58
CA PHE A 177 8.17 6.35 -15.57
C PHE A 177 7.49 5.00 -15.36
N VAL A 178 6.15 4.96 -15.30
CA VAL A 178 5.41 3.70 -15.20
C VAL A 178 5.65 2.82 -16.43
N LYS A 179 5.55 3.39 -17.64
CA LYS A 179 5.76 2.64 -18.89
C LYS A 179 7.18 2.05 -18.95
N ARG A 180 8.19 2.87 -18.65
CA ARG A 180 9.60 2.43 -18.62
C ARG A 180 9.82 1.33 -17.57
N LYS A 181 9.24 1.48 -16.38
CA LYS A 181 9.36 0.47 -15.33
C LYS A 181 8.73 -0.86 -15.72
N ILE A 182 7.54 -0.86 -16.33
CA ILE A 182 6.89 -2.08 -16.82
C ILE A 182 7.75 -2.75 -17.89
N GLN A 183 8.22 -1.99 -18.88
CA GLN A 183 9.10 -2.50 -19.95
C GLN A 183 10.37 -3.14 -19.37
N LEU A 184 11.07 -2.42 -18.50
CA LEU A 184 12.30 -2.91 -17.86
C LEU A 184 12.05 -4.14 -16.98
N SER A 185 10.90 -4.21 -16.30
CA SER A 185 10.58 -5.37 -15.44
C SER A 185 10.33 -6.63 -16.28
N VAL A 186 9.63 -6.51 -17.41
CA VAL A 186 9.40 -7.63 -18.33
C VAL A 186 10.71 -8.09 -18.97
N LEU A 187 11.53 -7.14 -19.44
CA LEU A 187 12.83 -7.45 -20.04
C LEU A 187 13.76 -8.12 -19.02
N LEU A 188 13.80 -7.62 -17.78
CA LEU A 188 14.58 -8.21 -16.71
C LEU A 188 14.11 -9.63 -16.40
N LEU A 189 12.81 -9.90 -16.29
CA LEU A 189 12.30 -11.25 -16.03
C LEU A 189 12.67 -12.23 -17.16
N ILE A 190 12.55 -11.83 -18.42
CA ILE A 190 12.99 -12.65 -19.56
C ILE A 190 14.48 -12.92 -19.46
N PHE A 191 15.27 -11.90 -19.14
CA PHE A 191 16.72 -12.00 -19.00
C PHE A 191 17.12 -12.94 -17.86
N GLU A 192 16.48 -12.85 -16.69
CA GLU A 192 16.63 -13.76 -15.57
C GLU A 192 16.36 -15.21 -15.97
N ILE A 193 15.23 -15.46 -16.65
CA ILE A 193 14.85 -16.81 -17.12
C ILE A 193 15.91 -17.36 -18.08
N ILE A 194 16.39 -16.56 -19.03
CA ILE A 194 17.45 -16.96 -19.96
C ILE A 194 18.72 -17.36 -19.19
N LEU A 195 19.15 -16.56 -18.22
CA LEU A 195 20.36 -16.85 -17.43
C LEU A 195 20.19 -18.09 -16.55
N VAL A 196 19.02 -18.29 -15.95
CA VAL A 196 18.70 -19.50 -15.16
C VAL A 196 18.73 -20.73 -16.05
N VAL A 197 18.07 -20.69 -17.21
CA VAL A 197 18.05 -21.80 -18.16
C VAL A 197 19.44 -22.10 -18.70
N TRP A 198 20.20 -21.06 -19.08
CA TRP A 198 21.58 -21.21 -19.56
C TRP A 198 22.42 -21.99 -18.54
N ARG A 199 22.43 -21.54 -17.28
CA ARG A 199 23.26 -22.14 -16.22
C ARG A 199 22.78 -23.51 -15.80
N SER A 200 21.46 -23.77 -15.83
CA SER A 200 20.87 -25.08 -15.50
C SER A 200 21.22 -26.13 -16.55
N SER A 201 21.21 -25.75 -17.83
CA SER A 201 21.56 -26.66 -18.93
C SER A 201 23.06 -26.96 -19.01
N ASN A 202 23.90 -26.16 -18.36
CA ASN A 202 25.35 -26.31 -18.44
C ASN A 202 26.03 -26.08 -17.07
N PRO A 203 26.11 -27.14 -16.24
CA PRO A 203 26.54 -27.05 -14.84
C PRO A 203 27.98 -26.58 -14.58
N GLY A 204 28.86 -26.56 -15.59
CA GLY A 204 30.29 -26.23 -15.45
C GLY A 204 30.78 -25.07 -16.33
N ILE A 205 29.89 -24.15 -16.73
CA ILE A 205 30.27 -23.06 -17.63
C ILE A 205 31.11 -21.97 -16.93
N SER A 206 32.36 -21.84 -17.34
CA SER A 206 33.22 -20.66 -17.13
C SER A 206 33.16 -19.70 -18.33
N ASN A 207 31.97 -19.35 -18.81
CA ASN A 207 31.83 -18.50 -19.99
C ASN A 207 31.89 -17.01 -19.58
N PRO A 208 32.85 -16.22 -20.08
CA PRO A 208 33.00 -14.82 -19.71
C PRO A 208 31.78 -13.97 -20.08
N ILE A 209 31.05 -14.33 -21.13
CA ILE A 209 29.81 -13.66 -21.52
C ILE A 209 28.73 -13.87 -20.46
N TYR A 210 28.58 -15.10 -19.95
CA TYR A 210 27.61 -15.38 -18.88
C TYR A 210 27.92 -14.55 -17.64
N PHE A 211 29.18 -14.48 -17.21
CA PHE A 211 29.57 -13.66 -16.06
C PHE A 211 29.34 -12.16 -16.30
N ALA A 212 29.65 -11.65 -17.50
CA ALA A 212 29.36 -10.26 -17.85
C ALA A 212 27.85 -9.95 -17.79
N LEU A 213 27.01 -10.86 -18.28
CA LEU A 213 25.56 -10.74 -18.23
C LEU A 213 25.02 -10.80 -16.78
N MET A 214 25.60 -11.64 -15.93
CA MET A 214 25.27 -11.70 -14.50
C MET A 214 25.63 -10.41 -13.76
N LEU A 215 26.74 -9.76 -14.14
CA LEU A 215 27.13 -8.45 -13.60
C LEU A 215 26.17 -7.33 -14.08
N LEU A 216 25.58 -7.46 -15.27
CA LEU A 216 24.60 -6.51 -15.83
C LEU A 216 23.26 -6.49 -15.06
N LEU A 217 22.95 -7.50 -14.23
CA LEU A 217 21.73 -7.51 -13.42
C LEU A 217 21.65 -6.29 -12.49
N THR A 218 22.76 -5.96 -11.80
CA THR A 218 22.80 -4.83 -10.87
C THR A 218 22.45 -3.48 -11.50
N PRO A 219 23.08 -3.01 -12.61
CA PRO A 219 22.71 -1.74 -13.21
C PRO A 219 21.27 -1.71 -13.73
N VAL A 220 20.73 -2.84 -14.23
CA VAL A 220 19.31 -2.91 -14.64
C VAL A 220 18.38 -2.75 -13.43
N VAL A 221 18.69 -3.41 -12.32
CA VAL A 221 17.94 -3.30 -11.06
C VAL A 221 18.02 -1.88 -10.48
N ILE A 222 19.20 -1.25 -10.52
CA ILE A 222 19.37 0.16 -10.11
C ILE A 222 18.50 1.09 -10.98
N LEU A 223 18.48 0.88 -12.29
CA LEU A 223 17.66 1.68 -13.21
C LEU A 223 16.16 1.51 -12.94
N LEU A 224 15.70 0.29 -12.64
CA LEU A 224 14.33 0.03 -12.18
C LEU A 224 14.02 0.76 -10.87
N GLY A 225 14.95 0.75 -9.92
CA GLY A 225 14.89 1.49 -8.67
C GLY A 225 14.77 3.00 -8.89
N TYR A 226 15.57 3.56 -9.80
CA TYR A 226 15.52 4.97 -10.19
C TYR A 226 14.13 5.36 -10.71
N TYR A 227 13.59 4.62 -11.69
CA TYR A 227 12.23 4.89 -12.18
C TYR A 227 11.15 4.68 -11.11
N GLY A 228 11.37 3.77 -10.16
CA GLY A 228 10.55 3.62 -8.96
C GLY A 228 10.54 4.88 -8.09
N GLY A 229 11.73 5.41 -7.79
CA GLY A 229 11.94 6.61 -6.99
C GLY A 229 11.26 7.84 -7.61
N GLN A 230 11.40 8.03 -8.92
CA GLN A 230 10.81 9.16 -9.66
C GLN A 230 9.27 9.22 -9.60
N MET A 231 8.60 8.10 -9.33
CA MET A 231 7.14 8.07 -9.11
C MET A 231 6.73 8.50 -7.70
N THR A 232 7.66 8.46 -6.76
CA THR A 232 7.44 8.81 -5.35
C THR A 232 7.94 10.22 -5.06
N PHE A 233 9.11 10.55 -5.62
CA PHE A 233 9.79 11.83 -5.51
C PHE A 233 10.09 12.35 -6.92
N PRO A 234 9.09 12.94 -7.61
CA PRO A 234 9.34 13.56 -8.91
C PRO A 234 10.36 14.70 -8.76
N PRO A 235 11.17 14.99 -9.79
CA PRO A 235 12.10 16.10 -9.73
C PRO A 235 11.29 17.40 -9.62
N GLU A 236 11.76 18.32 -8.79
CA GLU A 236 11.26 19.69 -8.81
C GLU A 236 11.45 20.25 -10.23
N ARG A 237 10.37 20.83 -10.78
CA ARG A 237 10.36 21.42 -12.12
C ARG A 237 10.83 22.86 -12.08
#